data_AF-A0A1V5MCJ6-F1
#
_entry.id   AF-A0A1V5MCJ6-F1
#
_cell.length_a   1.000
_cell.length_b   1.000
_cell.length_c   1.000
_cell.angle_alpha   90.00
_cell.angle_beta   90.00
_cell.angle_gamma   90.00
#
_symmetry.space_group_name_H-M   'P 1'
#
loop_
_entity.id
_entity.type
_entity.pdbx_description
1 polymer ?
#
loop_
_entity_poly.entity_id
_entity_poly.type
_entity_poly.pdbx_seq_one_letter_code
_entity_poly.pdbx_strand_id
1 'polypeptide(L)'
;MTPPNQNKDDPKDTSGKPNKPEPCIDKHRLLDRLVFETRWALYPMNAGLMIALTIYLLKFLYQVGALVMHAPDLITGSAEHSHELLVIIVDLLDQAMICSLLIMTIVGGHQIYVRRFQDRLAAEGPYWLRRVDTIVLKVKLGLAFTGVSSVVILKDCISLNVVPKEVWITHVVIHAVFLGTTLVTAIVWRIMHPNGATDHSTGTTGNTSN
;
A
#
# COMPACT_ATOMS: atom_id res chain seq x y z
N MET A 1 -90.52 -0.15 -26.39
CA MET A 1 -89.71 0.71 -27.29
C MET A 1 -88.29 0.77 -26.75
N THR A 2 -87.41 -0.12 -27.22
CA THR A 2 -85.94 0.05 -27.25
C THR A 2 -85.59 0.68 -28.61
N PRO A 3 -84.54 1.51 -28.74
CA PRO A 3 -83.15 1.03 -28.92
C PRO A 3 -82.07 2.09 -28.52
N PRO A 4 -80.78 2.02 -28.93
CA PRO A 4 -79.93 0.88 -29.29
C PRO A 4 -78.60 0.82 -28.50
N ASN A 5 -78.12 -0.42 -28.38
CA ASN A 5 -76.73 -0.82 -28.20
C ASN A 5 -75.86 -0.31 -29.38
N GLN A 6 -74.72 0.33 -29.11
CA GLN A 6 -73.66 0.54 -30.10
C GLN A 6 -72.41 -0.25 -29.70
N ASN A 7 -72.40 -1.52 -30.10
CA ASN A 7 -71.17 -2.19 -30.49
C ASN A 7 -70.73 -1.60 -31.84
N LYS A 8 -69.49 -1.14 -31.94
CA LYS A 8 -68.84 -0.85 -33.21
C LYS A 8 -67.55 -1.65 -33.23
N ASP A 9 -67.62 -2.72 -34.00
CA ASP A 9 -66.48 -3.51 -34.43
C ASP A 9 -65.50 -2.60 -35.18
N ASP A 10 -64.20 -2.68 -34.89
CA ASP A 10 -63.24 -3.07 -35.93
C ASP A 10 -61.81 -3.35 -35.39
N PRO A 11 -61.04 -4.23 -36.08
CA PRO A 11 -59.89 -4.95 -35.56
C PRO A 11 -58.55 -4.39 -36.07
N LYS A 12 -57.45 -4.67 -35.36
CA LYS A 12 -56.15 -4.98 -36.00
C LYS A 12 -55.16 -5.58 -35.01
N ASP A 13 -55.08 -6.90 -35.06
CA ASP A 13 -53.83 -7.62 -34.92
C ASP A 13 -52.81 -7.01 -35.90
N THR A 14 -51.77 -6.39 -35.35
CA THR A 14 -50.50 -6.22 -36.04
C THR A 14 -49.42 -6.89 -35.22
N SER A 15 -49.33 -8.21 -35.36
CA SER A 15 -48.10 -8.99 -35.38
C SER A 15 -46.93 -8.15 -35.92
N GLY A 16 -46.15 -7.60 -35.00
CA GLY A 16 -44.89 -6.91 -35.23
C GLY A 16 -43.78 -7.73 -34.59
N LYS A 17 -43.06 -8.47 -35.44
CA LYS A 17 -41.87 -9.31 -35.21
C LYS A 17 -41.12 -9.10 -33.88
N PRO A 18 -40.61 -10.18 -33.23
CA PRO A 18 -39.70 -10.04 -32.11
C PRO A 18 -38.43 -9.34 -32.58
N ASN A 19 -38.14 -8.17 -32.01
CA ASN A 19 -36.85 -7.50 -32.21
C ASN A 19 -35.76 -8.43 -31.68
N LYS A 20 -35.02 -9.04 -32.60
CA LYS A 20 -33.81 -9.81 -32.29
C LYS A 20 -32.80 -8.81 -31.70
N PRO A 21 -32.30 -9.00 -30.48
CA PRO A 21 -31.28 -8.12 -29.93
C PRO A 21 -30.03 -8.24 -30.80
N GLU A 22 -29.60 -7.12 -31.39
CA GLU A 22 -28.30 -7.03 -32.05
C GLU A 22 -27.21 -7.31 -31.00
N PRO A 23 -26.21 -8.17 -31.30
CA PRO A 23 -25.11 -8.36 -30.39
C PRO A 23 -24.16 -7.17 -30.52
N CYS A 24 -24.37 -6.12 -29.72
CA CYS A 24 -23.30 -5.19 -29.44
C CYS A 24 -22.21 -5.98 -28.70
N ILE A 25 -21.06 -6.17 -29.35
CA ILE A 25 -19.88 -6.74 -28.69
C ILE A 25 -19.45 -5.71 -27.63
N ASP A 26 -19.98 -5.87 -26.42
CA ASP A 26 -19.69 -5.05 -25.26
C ASP A 26 -18.21 -5.18 -24.92
N LYS A 27 -17.40 -4.21 -25.37
CA LYS A 27 -16.02 -4.01 -24.92
C LYS A 27 -15.91 -3.97 -23.38
N HIS A 28 -17.00 -3.61 -22.70
CA HIS A 28 -17.11 -3.65 -21.24
C HIS A 28 -16.85 -5.05 -20.65
N ARG A 29 -17.26 -6.15 -21.32
CA ARG A 29 -17.08 -7.51 -20.79
C ARG A 29 -15.63 -7.97 -20.72
N LEU A 30 -14.75 -7.49 -21.61
CA LEU A 30 -13.33 -7.83 -21.57
C LEU A 30 -12.60 -7.08 -20.44
N LEU A 31 -12.93 -5.80 -20.24
CA LEU A 31 -12.39 -5.01 -19.14
C LEU A 31 -12.86 -5.55 -17.79
N ASP A 32 -14.14 -5.91 -17.67
CA ASP A 32 -14.68 -6.48 -16.43
C ASP A 32 -14.05 -7.84 -16.12
N ARG A 33 -13.78 -8.67 -17.14
CA ARG A 33 -13.12 -9.97 -16.97
C ARG A 33 -11.64 -9.83 -16.57
N LEU A 34 -10.91 -8.88 -17.16
CA LEU A 34 -9.53 -8.55 -16.77
C LEU A 34 -9.46 -7.99 -15.34
N VAL A 35 -10.42 -7.15 -14.95
CA VAL A 35 -10.54 -6.65 -13.57
C VAL A 35 -10.88 -7.78 -12.59
N PHE A 36 -11.63 -8.79 -13.01
CA PHE A 36 -11.89 -9.96 -12.19
C PHE A 36 -10.67 -10.88 -12.05
N GLU A 37 -9.90 -11.09 -13.12
CA GLU A 37 -8.71 -11.95 -13.13
C GLU A 37 -7.52 -11.36 -12.38
N THR A 38 -7.29 -10.04 -12.46
CA THR A 38 -6.22 -9.37 -11.70
C THR A 38 -6.34 -9.57 -10.18
N ARG A 39 -7.55 -9.83 -9.65
CA ARG A 39 -7.75 -10.13 -8.23
C ARG A 39 -7.13 -11.45 -7.80
N TRP A 40 -7.18 -12.46 -8.67
CA TRP A 40 -6.57 -13.75 -8.40
C TRP A 40 -5.05 -13.64 -8.31
N ALA A 41 -4.42 -12.68 -9.00
CA ALA A 41 -2.99 -12.44 -8.91
C ALA A 41 -2.54 -11.86 -7.56
N LEU A 42 -3.45 -11.25 -6.80
CA LEU A 42 -3.12 -10.67 -5.49
C LEU A 42 -3.03 -11.69 -4.37
N TYR A 43 -3.78 -12.79 -4.45
CA TYR A 43 -3.68 -13.88 -3.49
C TYR A 43 -2.29 -14.57 -3.47
N PRO A 44 -1.72 -15.04 -4.60
CA PRO A 44 -0.40 -15.65 -4.63
C PRO A 44 0.70 -14.64 -4.33
N MET A 45 0.54 -13.37 -4.71
CA MET A 45 1.48 -12.31 -4.34
C MET A 45 1.57 -12.14 -2.81
N ASN A 46 0.42 -12.01 -2.12
CA ASN A 46 0.41 -11.91 -0.66
C ASN A 46 0.93 -13.19 0.01
N ALA A 47 0.62 -14.37 -0.52
CA ALA A 47 1.17 -15.63 -0.03
C ALA A 47 2.71 -15.70 -0.19
N GLY A 48 3.24 -15.24 -1.32
CA GLY A 48 4.69 -15.13 -1.55
C GLY A 48 5.37 -14.19 -0.55
N LEU A 49 4.76 -13.03 -0.27
CA LEU A 49 5.25 -12.09 0.74
C LEU A 49 5.27 -12.69 2.15
N MET A 50 4.26 -13.50 2.52
CA MET A 50 4.24 -14.23 3.80
C MET A 50 5.41 -15.22 3.90
N ILE A 51 5.66 -16.01 2.84
CA ILE A 51 6.78 -16.96 2.80
C ILE A 51 8.13 -16.22 2.90
N ALA A 52 8.29 -15.14 2.14
CA ALA A 52 9.49 -14.32 2.19
C ALA A 52 9.73 -13.75 3.60
N LEU A 53 8.68 -13.23 4.25
CA LEU A 53 8.75 -12.72 5.62
C LEU A 53 9.19 -13.83 6.60
N THR A 54 8.68 -15.05 6.46
CA THR A 54 9.13 -16.19 7.29
C THR A 54 10.61 -16.50 7.09
N ILE A 55 11.11 -16.51 5.85
CA ILE A 55 12.53 -16.75 5.57
C ILE A 55 13.40 -15.65 6.17
N TYR A 56 13.02 -14.38 6.00
CA TYR A 56 13.73 -13.25 6.60
C TYR A 56 13.71 -13.30 8.13
N LEU A 57 12.61 -13.75 8.74
CA LEU A 57 12.54 -13.93 10.19
C LEU A 57 13.54 -15.00 10.67
N LEU A 58 13.63 -16.13 9.97
CA LEU A 58 14.60 -17.19 10.29
C LEU A 58 16.05 -16.71 10.13
N LYS A 59 16.36 -15.98 9.04
CA LYS A 59 17.68 -15.35 8.85
C LYS A 59 18.00 -14.40 9.99
N PHE A 60 17.04 -13.58 10.43
CA PHE A 60 17.21 -12.64 11.52
C PHE A 60 17.53 -13.36 12.83
N LEU A 61 16.77 -14.41 13.17
CA LEU A 61 17.01 -15.23 14.35
C LEU A 61 18.40 -15.89 14.31
N TYR A 62 18.82 -16.39 13.14
CA TYR A 62 20.16 -16.95 12.97
C TYR A 62 21.26 -15.91 13.18
N GLN A 63 21.15 -14.73 12.57
CA GLN A 63 22.15 -13.65 12.74
C GLN A 63 22.21 -13.16 14.19
N VAL A 64 21.07 -13.02 14.87
CA VAL A 64 21.03 -12.66 16.31
C VAL A 64 21.66 -13.76 17.16
N GLY A 65 21.34 -15.03 16.89
CA GLY A 65 21.94 -16.17 17.59
C GLY A 65 23.46 -16.21 17.40
N ALA A 66 23.94 -15.99 16.18
CA ALA A 66 25.36 -15.90 15.88
C ALA A 66 26.01 -14.70 16.59
N LEU A 67 25.35 -13.53 16.63
CA LEU A 67 25.86 -12.36 17.34
C LEU A 67 26.00 -12.63 18.85
N VAL A 68 25.02 -13.28 19.47
CA VAL A 68 25.08 -13.65 20.89
C VAL A 68 26.21 -14.64 21.16
N MET A 69 26.45 -15.60 20.26
CA MET A 69 27.55 -16.56 20.40
C MET A 69 28.93 -15.92 20.26
N HIS A 70 29.11 -14.96 19.33
CA HIS A 70 30.38 -14.28 19.10
C HIS A 70 30.57 -13.02 19.96
N ALA A 71 29.54 -12.56 20.69
CA ALA A 71 29.62 -11.41 21.57
C ALA A 71 30.79 -11.45 22.58
N PRO A 72 31.11 -12.58 23.24
CA PRO A 72 32.23 -12.62 24.20
C PRO A 72 33.58 -12.34 23.52
N ASP A 73 33.78 -12.86 22.31
CA ASP A 73 35.01 -12.70 21.53
C ASP A 73 35.13 -11.28 20.96
N LEU A 74 34.01 -10.69 20.52
CA LEU A 74 33.97 -9.33 19.96
C LEU A 74 34.10 -8.23 21.02
N ILE A 75 33.68 -8.48 22.26
CA ILE A 75 33.78 -7.52 23.39
C ILE A 75 35.17 -7.55 24.02
N THR A 76 35.85 -8.70 24.00
CA THR A 76 37.19 -8.87 24.60
C THR A 76 38.34 -8.70 23.60
N GLY A 77 38.04 -8.74 22.30
CA GLY A 77 38.99 -8.57 21.20
C GLY A 77 39.43 -7.13 20.93
N SER A 78 40.48 -6.99 20.11
CA SER A 78 41.08 -5.72 19.67
C SER A 78 40.10 -4.75 18.96
N ALA A 79 40.53 -3.50 18.75
CA ALA A 79 39.72 -2.42 18.15
C ALA A 79 39.06 -2.77 16.79
N GLU A 80 39.63 -3.68 16.00
CA GLU A 80 39.06 -4.10 14.72
C GLU A 80 37.72 -4.84 14.87
N HIS A 81 37.54 -5.62 15.93
CA HIS A 81 36.31 -6.37 16.18
C HIS A 81 35.12 -5.48 16.58
N SER A 82 35.39 -4.30 17.13
CA SER A 82 34.34 -3.33 17.48
C SER A 82 33.65 -2.75 16.24
N HIS A 83 34.38 -2.56 15.14
CA HIS A 83 33.82 -2.10 13.87
C HIS A 83 32.98 -3.18 13.19
N GLU A 84 33.45 -4.43 13.21
CA GLU A 84 32.69 -5.58 12.68
C GLU A 84 31.34 -5.74 13.39
N LEU A 85 31.32 -5.62 14.72
CA LEU A 85 30.09 -5.63 15.51
C LEU A 85 29.13 -4.52 15.05
N LEU A 86 29.63 -3.30 14.84
CA LEU A 86 28.81 -2.17 14.40
C LEU A 86 28.21 -2.41 13.00
N VAL A 87 28.97 -3.00 12.08
CA VAL A 87 28.47 -3.39 10.75
C VAL A 87 27.37 -4.45 10.84
N ILE A 88 27.55 -5.47 11.69
CA ILE A 88 26.55 -6.53 11.89
C ILE A 88 25.25 -5.95 12.46
N ILE A 89 25.32 -5.05 13.44
CA ILE A 89 24.14 -4.41 14.02
C ILE A 89 23.38 -3.59 12.98
N VAL A 90 24.07 -2.84 12.12
CA VAL A 90 23.40 -2.05 11.07
C VAL A 90 22.78 -2.95 9.99
N ASP A 91 23.37 -4.10 9.67
CA ASP A 91 22.74 -5.12 8.80
C ASP A 91 21.45 -5.68 9.43
N LEU A 92 21.50 -5.98 10.74
CA LEU A 92 20.32 -6.42 11.50
C LEU A 92 19.21 -5.35 11.54
N LEU A 93 19.58 -4.08 11.65
CA LEU A 93 18.64 -2.94 11.66
C LEU A 93 17.93 -2.82 10.30
N ASP A 94 18.68 -2.90 9.20
CA ASP A 94 18.13 -2.85 7.85
C ASP A 94 17.12 -3.99 7.61
N GLN A 95 17.51 -5.22 7.96
CA GLN A 95 16.62 -6.37 7.84
C GLN A 95 15.34 -6.22 8.67
N ALA A 96 15.43 -5.71 9.90
CA ALA A 96 14.26 -5.47 10.75
C ALA A 96 13.31 -4.41 10.15
N MET A 97 13.87 -3.38 9.52
CA MET A 97 13.08 -2.35 8.86
C MET A 97 12.39 -2.89 7.59
N ILE A 98 13.06 -3.70 6.77
CA ILE A 98 12.43 -4.39 5.63
C ILE A 98 11.27 -5.28 6.09
N CYS A 99 11.45 -6.07 7.15
CA CYS A 99 10.39 -6.90 7.73
C CYS A 99 9.19 -6.08 8.19
N SER A 100 9.43 -4.94 8.84
CA SER A 100 8.36 -4.04 9.33
C SER A 100 7.56 -3.44 8.16
N LEU A 101 8.22 -3.09 7.07
CA LEU A 101 7.56 -2.64 5.84
C LEU A 101 6.79 -3.75 5.13
N LEU A 102 7.33 -4.98 5.11
CA LEU A 102 6.64 -6.14 4.57
C LEU A 102 5.36 -6.44 5.35
N ILE A 103 5.40 -6.41 6.69
CA ILE A 103 4.20 -6.60 7.53
C ILE A 103 3.14 -5.55 7.22
N MET A 104 3.53 -4.27 7.16
CA MET A 104 2.59 -3.19 6.79
C MET A 104 2.00 -3.40 5.39
N THR A 105 2.81 -3.86 4.43
CA THR A 105 2.38 -4.15 3.06
C THR A 105 1.41 -5.33 3.01
N ILE A 106 1.70 -6.42 3.73
CA ILE A 106 0.84 -7.61 3.82
C ILE A 106 -0.50 -7.25 4.47
N VAL A 107 -0.47 -6.54 5.60
CA VAL A 107 -1.69 -6.13 6.31
C VAL A 107 -2.49 -5.14 5.48
N GLY A 108 -1.83 -4.17 4.84
CA GLY A 108 -2.45 -3.23 3.91
C GLY A 108 -3.10 -3.94 2.72
N GLY A 109 -2.42 -4.90 2.12
CA GLY A 109 -2.95 -5.76 1.05
C GLY A 109 -4.17 -6.56 1.50
N HIS A 110 -4.07 -7.24 2.64
CA HIS A 110 -5.18 -8.02 3.20
C HIS A 110 -6.41 -7.15 3.53
N GLN A 111 -6.20 -5.96 4.09
CA GLN A 111 -7.30 -5.02 4.38
C GLN A 111 -7.97 -4.46 3.12
N ILE A 112 -7.19 -4.19 2.07
CA ILE A 112 -7.70 -3.62 0.81
C ILE A 112 -8.40 -4.67 -0.06
N TYR A 113 -7.88 -5.90 -0.12
CA TYR A 113 -8.31 -6.92 -1.10
C TYR A 113 -9.12 -8.07 -0.52
N VAL A 114 -9.04 -8.35 0.79
CA VAL A 114 -9.81 -9.44 1.43
C VAL A 114 -10.98 -8.88 2.25
N ARG A 115 -10.75 -7.86 3.09
CA ARG A 115 -11.82 -7.33 3.98
C ARG A 115 -12.85 -6.45 3.26
N ARG A 116 -12.44 -5.63 2.30
CA ARG A 116 -13.34 -4.70 1.58
C ARG A 116 -14.33 -5.38 0.62
N PHE A 117 -14.17 -6.68 0.35
CA PHE A 117 -15.09 -7.43 -0.51
C PHE A 117 -16.19 -8.14 0.27
N GLN A 118 -16.00 -8.41 1.56
CA GLN A 118 -17.06 -9.00 2.38
C GLN A 118 -18.19 -7.98 2.62
N ASP A 119 -17.86 -6.69 2.71
CA ASP A 119 -18.83 -5.60 2.83
C ASP A 119 -19.42 -5.14 1.49
N ARG A 120 -18.95 -5.64 0.33
CA ARG A 120 -19.50 -5.31 -1.01
C ARG A 120 -20.51 -6.34 -1.53
N LEU A 121 -20.71 -7.48 -0.85
CA LEU A 121 -21.77 -8.43 -1.18
C LEU A 121 -23.13 -8.08 -0.55
N ALA A 122 -23.17 -7.15 0.40
CA ALA A 122 -24.40 -6.56 0.90
C ALA A 122 -24.62 -5.18 0.25
N ALA A 123 -25.33 -5.18 -0.88
CA ALA A 123 -26.04 -4.06 -1.50
C ALA A 123 -25.36 -2.66 -1.55
N GLU A 124 -25.13 -2.19 -2.78
CA GLU A 124 -24.64 -0.85 -3.17
C GLU A 124 -23.12 -0.68 -3.09
N GLY A 125 -22.51 -0.01 -4.08
CA GLY A 125 -21.09 0.33 -4.10
C GLY A 125 -20.78 1.80 -3.78
N PRO A 126 -20.72 2.22 -2.50
CA PRO A 126 -20.60 3.64 -2.13
C PRO A 126 -19.29 4.39 -2.44
N TYR A 127 -19.42 5.70 -2.28
CA TYR A 127 -18.57 6.84 -2.65
C TYR A 127 -17.11 6.85 -2.10
N TRP A 128 -16.67 5.80 -1.41
CA TRP A 128 -15.40 5.74 -0.65
C TRP A 128 -14.13 5.60 -1.50
N LEU A 129 -14.21 5.19 -2.78
CA LEU A 129 -13.03 5.21 -3.67
C LEU A 129 -12.62 6.66 -4.03
N ARG A 130 -13.50 7.63 -3.77
CA ARG A 130 -13.30 9.06 -4.04
C ARG A 130 -12.68 9.84 -2.87
N ARG A 131 -12.51 9.21 -1.69
CA ARG A 131 -12.01 9.85 -0.45
C ARG A 131 -10.84 9.11 0.22
N VAL A 132 -10.27 8.10 -0.42
CA VAL A 132 -8.92 7.67 -0.07
C VAL A 132 -8.00 8.68 -0.71
N ASP A 133 -7.50 9.61 0.09
CA ASP A 133 -6.59 10.65 -0.37
C ASP A 133 -5.30 9.98 -0.82
N THR A 134 -5.25 9.62 -2.10
CA THR A 134 -4.17 8.82 -2.70
C THR A 134 -2.81 9.49 -2.50
N ILE A 135 -2.81 10.79 -2.25
CA ILE A 135 -1.63 11.60 -1.93
C ILE A 135 -1.05 11.19 -0.58
N VAL A 136 -1.86 11.05 0.47
CA VAL A 136 -1.38 10.65 1.81
C VAL A 136 -0.80 9.24 1.80
N LEU A 137 -1.42 8.33 1.04
CA LEU A 137 -0.93 6.96 0.92
C LEU A 137 0.41 6.91 0.15
N LYS A 138 0.55 7.73 -0.90
CA LYS A 138 1.81 7.86 -1.66
C LYS A 138 2.93 8.50 -0.84
N VAL A 139 2.63 9.55 -0.08
CA VAL A 139 3.60 10.21 0.82
C VAL A 139 4.12 9.23 1.87
N LYS A 140 3.24 8.47 2.52
CA LYS A 140 3.64 7.45 3.50
C LYS A 140 4.54 6.36 2.91
N LEU A 141 4.23 5.92 1.69
CA LEU A 141 5.05 4.95 0.96
C LEU A 141 6.43 5.54 0.59
N GLY A 142 6.47 6.78 0.10
CA GLY A 142 7.72 7.46 -0.27
C GLY A 142 8.64 7.71 0.91
N LEU A 143 8.09 8.11 2.06
CA LEU A 143 8.85 8.25 3.31
C LEU A 143 9.44 6.91 3.78
N ALA A 144 8.67 5.82 3.70
CA ALA A 144 9.16 4.49 4.02
C ALA A 144 10.36 4.09 3.13
N PHE A 145 10.26 4.29 1.81
CA PHE A 145 11.36 3.99 0.89
C PHE A 145 12.58 4.89 1.08
N THR A 146 12.38 6.17 1.39
CA THR A 146 13.49 7.09 1.69
C THR A 146 14.23 6.67 2.95
N GLY A 147 13.49 6.21 3.98
CA GLY A 147 14.06 5.64 5.20
C GLY A 147 14.92 4.40 4.93
N VAL A 148 14.42 3.46 4.13
CA VAL A 148 15.17 2.27 3.69
C VAL A 148 16.48 2.64 3.02
N SER A 149 16.41 3.54 2.05
CA SER A 149 17.60 4.00 1.33
C SER A 149 18.62 4.69 2.24
N SER A 150 18.18 5.36 3.31
CA SER A 150 19.08 6.01 4.28
C SER A 150 19.91 5.00 5.07
N VAL A 151 19.36 3.84 5.42
CA VAL A 151 20.08 2.81 6.18
C VAL A 151 21.19 2.17 5.33
N VAL A 152 20.95 2.00 4.02
CA VAL A 152 21.94 1.45 3.08
C VAL A 152 23.19 2.32 2.99
N ILE A 153 23.05 3.65 2.93
CA ILE A 153 24.20 4.56 2.92
C ILE A 153 24.94 4.51 4.26
N LEU A 154 24.20 4.45 5.37
CA LEU A 154 24.83 4.36 6.69
C LEU A 154 25.66 3.08 6.80
N LYS A 155 25.17 1.95 6.26
CA LYS A 155 25.90 0.68 6.16
C LYS A 155 27.20 0.82 5.34
N ASP A 156 27.17 1.55 4.23
CA ASP A 156 28.38 1.77 3.43
C ASP A 156 29.40 2.66 4.15
N CYS A 157 28.95 3.66 4.90
CA CYS A 157 29.83 4.57 5.64
C CYS A 157 30.58 3.90 6.80
N ILE A 158 30.02 2.82 7.37
CA ILE A 158 30.60 2.09 8.50
C ILE A 158 31.38 0.84 8.08
N SER A 159 31.30 0.45 6.81
CA SER A 159 31.92 -0.79 6.33
C SER A 159 33.44 -0.67 6.30
N LEU A 160 34.11 -1.72 6.77
CA LEU A 160 35.59 -1.84 6.74
C LEU A 160 36.12 -2.13 5.34
N ASN A 161 35.29 -2.71 4.46
CA ASN A 161 35.67 -2.95 3.07
C ASN A 161 35.60 -1.62 2.31
N VAL A 162 36.63 -1.34 1.51
CA VAL A 162 36.63 -0.21 0.58
C VAL A 162 35.51 -0.45 -0.42
N VAL A 163 34.33 0.12 -0.15
CA VAL A 163 33.25 0.20 -1.13
C VAL A 163 33.84 1.00 -2.29
N PRO A 164 33.86 0.45 -3.51
CA PRO A 164 34.42 1.16 -4.65
C PRO A 164 33.69 2.50 -4.79
N LYS A 165 34.46 3.56 -5.02
CA LYS A 165 33.95 4.94 -5.01
C LYS A 165 32.76 5.10 -5.97
N GLU A 166 32.76 4.37 -7.07
CA GLU A 166 31.69 4.34 -8.06
C GLU A 166 30.37 3.85 -7.47
N VAL A 167 30.39 2.81 -6.64
CA VAL A 167 29.20 2.25 -5.99
C VAL A 167 28.69 3.17 -4.89
N TRP A 168 29.59 3.70 -4.06
CA TRP A 168 29.22 4.63 -2.99
C TRP A 168 28.56 5.91 -3.56
N ILE A 169 29.17 6.51 -4.59
CA ILE A 169 28.57 7.66 -5.28
C ILE A 169 27.20 7.30 -5.86
N THR A 170 27.06 6.11 -6.45
CA THR A 170 25.77 5.66 -7.01
C THR A 170 24.69 5.56 -5.93
N HIS A 171 25.00 4.99 -4.76
CA HIS A 171 24.05 4.90 -3.65
C HIS A 171 23.65 6.28 -3.11
N VAL A 172 24.61 7.20 -2.97
CA VAL A 172 24.36 8.59 -2.56
C VAL A 172 23.47 9.30 -3.57
N VAL A 173 23.73 9.14 -4.87
CA VAL A 173 22.92 9.74 -5.93
C VAL A 173 21.49 9.21 -5.91
N ILE A 174 21.30 7.89 -5.79
CA ILE A 174 19.97 7.28 -5.70
C ILE A 174 19.20 7.80 -4.49
N HIS A 175 19.85 7.89 -3.33
CA HIS A 175 19.22 8.42 -2.12
C HIS A 175 18.83 9.89 -2.27
N ALA A 176 19.70 10.71 -2.87
CA ALA A 176 19.38 12.11 -3.14
C ALA A 176 18.14 12.25 -4.06
N VAL A 177 18.00 11.38 -5.06
CA VAL A 177 16.81 11.34 -5.93
C VAL A 177 15.55 10.93 -5.16
N PHE A 178 15.61 9.90 -4.31
CA PHE A 178 14.48 9.50 -3.48
C PHE A 178 14.08 10.58 -2.47
N LEU A 179 15.05 11.17 -1.79
CA LEU A 179 14.84 12.26 -0.85
C LEU A 179 14.21 13.47 -1.56
N GLY A 180 14.73 13.85 -2.73
CA GLY A 180 14.17 14.92 -3.55
C GLY A 180 12.73 14.64 -3.98
N THR A 181 12.44 13.42 -4.44
CA THR A 181 11.09 13.00 -4.84
C THR A 181 10.11 13.07 -3.67
N THR A 182 10.51 12.57 -2.51
CA THR A 182 9.69 12.59 -1.28
C THR A 182 9.48 14.02 -0.78
N LEU A 183 10.51 14.86 -0.84
CA LEU A 183 10.43 16.28 -0.48
C LEU A 183 9.45 17.03 -1.39
N VAL A 184 9.55 16.86 -2.70
CA VAL A 184 8.61 17.46 -3.67
C VAL A 184 7.19 16.99 -3.38
N THR A 185 7.00 15.69 -3.15
CA THR A 185 5.67 15.14 -2.85
C THR A 185 5.11 15.69 -1.53
N ALA A 186 5.95 15.86 -0.51
CA ALA A 186 5.57 16.46 0.77
C ALA A 186 5.23 17.95 0.63
N ILE A 187 5.98 18.70 -0.19
CA ILE A 187 5.71 20.11 -0.50
C ILE A 187 4.38 20.24 -1.24
N VAL A 188 4.15 19.44 -2.28
CA VAL A 188 2.87 19.41 -3.01
C VAL A 188 1.72 19.12 -2.06
N TRP A 189 1.89 18.15 -1.15
CA TRP A 189 0.90 17.85 -0.13
C TRP A 189 0.65 19.03 0.81
N ARG A 190 1.70 19.70 1.28
CA ARG A 190 1.62 20.90 2.15
C ARG A 190 0.91 22.08 1.47
N ILE A 191 1.15 22.27 0.17
CA ILE A 191 0.52 23.32 -0.64
C ILE A 191 -0.95 22.99 -0.90
N MET A 192 -1.27 21.73 -1.18
CA MET A 192 -2.65 21.28 -1.39
C MET A 192 -3.47 21.25 -0.09
N HIS A 193 -2.81 21.16 1.07
CA HIS A 193 -3.44 21.18 2.39
C HIS A 193 -2.78 22.23 3.31
N PRO A 194 -2.95 23.55 3.06
CA PRO A 194 -2.30 24.60 3.85
C PRO A 194 -2.70 24.60 5.33
N ASN A 195 -3.86 24.02 5.67
CA ASN A 195 -4.45 24.05 7.01
C ASN A 195 -4.93 22.65 7.44
N GLY A 196 -4.02 21.81 7.95
CA GLY A 196 -4.37 20.58 8.67
C GLY A 196 -4.31 20.72 10.20
N ALA A 197 -4.06 21.92 10.70
CA ALA A 197 -3.87 22.21 12.11
C ALA A 197 -4.81 23.33 12.55
N THR A 198 -6.09 23.00 12.69
CA THR A 198 -7.07 23.60 13.62
C THR A 198 -8.46 23.06 13.24
N ASP A 199 -8.94 22.05 13.95
CA ASP A 199 -10.38 21.96 14.20
C ASP A 199 -10.66 21.39 15.61
N HIS A 200 -11.16 22.30 16.45
CA HIS A 200 -11.83 22.18 17.75
C HIS A 200 -11.24 21.33 18.89
N SER A 201 -10.30 21.92 19.63
CA SER A 201 -10.43 21.99 21.10
C SER A 201 -11.07 23.33 21.44
N THR A 202 -12.36 23.37 21.81
CA THR A 202 -13.04 24.36 22.69
C THR A 202 -14.54 24.42 22.39
N GLY A 203 -15.32 23.85 23.28
CA GLY A 203 -16.71 24.21 23.55
C GLY A 203 -16.78 24.50 25.05
N THR A 204 -16.45 25.75 25.38
CA THR A 204 -16.39 26.29 26.73
C THR A 204 -17.78 26.35 27.38
N THR A 205 -17.80 25.99 28.66
CA THR A 205 -18.76 26.25 29.75
C THR A 205 -19.72 27.44 29.60
N GLY A 206 -20.98 27.29 30.04
CA GLY A 206 -21.82 28.42 30.48
C GLY A 206 -23.34 28.20 30.54
N ASN A 207 -23.83 27.71 31.68
CA ASN A 207 -24.91 28.32 32.50
C ASN A 207 -26.31 28.61 31.90
N THR A 208 -27.38 27.97 32.40
CA THR A 208 -28.49 28.56 33.24
C THR A 208 -29.81 27.78 33.13
N SER A 209 -30.44 27.58 34.30
CA SER A 209 -31.90 27.49 34.62
C SER A 209 -32.72 26.36 33.97
N ASN A 210 -33.56 25.59 34.68
CA ASN A 210 -34.38 25.81 35.87
C ASN A 210 -34.77 24.43 36.44
#